data_AF-A0A7J9IEZ0-F1
#
_entry.id   AF-A0A7J9IEZ0-F1
#
_cell.length_a   1.000
_cell.length_b   1.000
_cell.length_c   1.000
_cell.angle_alpha   90.00
_cell.angle_beta   90.00
_cell.angle_gamma   90.00
#
_symmetry.space_group_name_H-M   'P 1'
#
loop_
_entity.id
_entity.type
_entity.pdbx_description
1 polymer ?
#
loop_
_entity_poly.entity_id
_entity_poly.type
_entity_poly.pdbx_seq_one_letter_code
_entity_poly.pdbx_strand_id
1 'polypeptide(L)'
;MLWYSFTAYVSGEKTGLILENSYSMGETLNGVSGLDINFEKNVIEQKLNELRLLGASDKDITQAMKDLGIQRARLYGWPNTYVFTKAMGEMLVGEFKANMATIILRPTIITSTFKEPFPGWAEGVRTIDSLAIGYAKGKLTFFLGDVDSVVDLIPADMVVNAIIVAMVAHASNQPSETIYQVGSSMRNPIKYRSLQDFGYRYFSKKPWINKDGKAVIVGKIRVMDSMASFHRYMALRYLLPLKGLEFANTAFCHFFQGVCSDLNRKISFVTRLIDIYRPYLFFNAIFDDINTEKLRMAAKSSLAENDMFYFDPKCINWDDYFMNTHIPGIVKYIFK
;
A
#
# COMPACT_ATOMS: atom_id res chain seq x y z
N MET A 1 14.11 -9.07 -24.58
CA MET A 1 14.16 -8.67 -23.17
C MET A 1 12.74 -8.36 -22.72
N LEU A 2 12.32 -8.90 -21.58
CA LEU A 2 11.00 -8.66 -20.98
C LEU A 2 11.20 -7.92 -19.66
N TRP A 3 10.31 -6.98 -19.34
CA TRP A 3 10.30 -6.31 -18.04
C TRP A 3 8.92 -6.40 -17.40
N TYR A 4 8.89 -6.62 -16.09
CA TYR A 4 7.67 -6.72 -15.31
C TYR A 4 7.79 -5.88 -14.04
N SER A 5 6.71 -5.19 -13.67
CA SER A 5 6.62 -4.47 -12.40
C SER A 5 5.71 -5.19 -11.41
N PHE A 6 6.34 -5.63 -10.33
CA PHE A 6 5.69 -6.19 -9.15
C PHE A 6 5.84 -5.24 -7.97
N THR A 7 5.40 -5.61 -6.78
CA THR A 7 5.56 -4.78 -5.59
C THR A 7 6.68 -5.34 -4.72
N ALA A 8 7.46 -4.49 -4.05
CA ALA A 8 8.46 -4.96 -3.07
C ALA A 8 7.81 -5.79 -1.93
N TYR A 9 6.54 -5.51 -1.63
CA TYR A 9 5.76 -6.17 -0.58
C TYR A 9 5.29 -7.59 -0.91
N VAL A 10 5.77 -8.20 -2.02
CA VAL A 10 5.63 -9.65 -2.26
C VAL A 10 6.27 -10.48 -1.13
N SER A 11 7.17 -9.88 -0.34
CA SER A 11 7.74 -10.43 0.89
C SER A 11 6.74 -10.62 2.04
N GLY A 12 5.52 -10.09 1.92
CA GLY A 12 4.46 -10.20 2.93
C GLY A 12 4.81 -9.44 4.21
N GLU A 13 4.84 -10.15 5.33
CA GLU A 13 5.06 -9.59 6.68
C GLU A 13 6.47 -9.88 7.23
N LYS A 14 7.41 -10.27 6.36
CA LYS A 14 8.82 -10.48 6.75
C LYS A 14 9.39 -9.18 7.36
N THR A 15 10.18 -9.34 8.43
CA THR A 15 10.82 -8.22 9.14
C THR A 15 12.33 -8.20 8.90
N GLY A 16 12.96 -7.06 9.19
CA GLY A 16 14.41 -6.88 8.99
C GLY A 16 14.77 -6.54 7.53
N LEU A 17 15.93 -6.99 7.07
CA LEU A 17 16.40 -6.70 5.71
C LEU A 17 15.79 -7.68 4.70
N ILE A 18 15.09 -7.16 3.70
CA ILE A 18 14.42 -7.92 2.64
C ILE A 18 15.29 -7.95 1.40
N LEU A 19 15.90 -9.10 1.11
CA LEU A 19 16.82 -9.28 -0.03
C LEU A 19 16.09 -9.38 -1.38
N GLU A 20 16.81 -9.08 -2.45
CA GLU A 20 16.36 -9.15 -3.85
C GLU A 20 16.31 -10.59 -4.39
N ASN A 21 15.64 -11.49 -3.67
CA ASN A 21 15.51 -12.91 -4.02
C ASN A 21 14.31 -13.16 -4.94
N SER A 22 14.46 -14.09 -5.88
CA SER A 22 13.39 -14.62 -6.75
C SER A 22 12.46 -15.56 -5.99
N TYR A 23 11.21 -15.66 -6.45
CA TYR A 23 10.27 -16.69 -5.99
C TYR A 23 10.28 -17.90 -6.91
N SER A 24 10.38 -19.09 -6.33
CA SER A 24 10.19 -20.34 -7.05
C SER A 24 8.70 -20.67 -7.20
N MET A 25 8.35 -21.40 -8.27
CA MET A 25 6.99 -21.84 -8.51
C MET A 25 6.48 -22.69 -7.32
N GLY A 26 5.34 -22.30 -6.75
CA GLY A 26 4.75 -22.96 -5.58
C GLY A 26 5.39 -22.61 -4.23
N GLU A 27 6.38 -21.71 -4.19
CA GLU A 27 6.95 -21.19 -2.94
C GLU A 27 5.88 -20.44 -2.13
N THR A 28 5.93 -20.55 -0.80
CA THR A 28 5.01 -19.85 0.11
C THR A 28 5.77 -19.16 1.23
N LEU A 29 5.20 -18.07 1.77
CA LEU A 29 5.90 -17.29 2.80
C LEU A 29 5.93 -17.97 4.17
N ASN A 30 4.97 -18.86 4.43
CA ASN A 30 4.80 -19.56 5.70
C ASN A 30 5.21 -21.05 5.65
N GLY A 31 5.77 -21.51 4.53
CA GLY A 31 6.23 -22.89 4.35
C GLY A 31 5.12 -23.92 4.10
N VAL A 32 3.86 -23.49 3.95
CA VAL A 32 2.76 -24.37 3.53
C VAL A 32 3.02 -24.86 2.11
N SER A 33 2.98 -26.16 1.87
CA SER A 33 3.11 -26.72 0.53
C SER A 33 1.78 -26.69 -0.24
N GLY A 34 1.85 -26.88 -1.56
CA GLY A 34 0.65 -27.06 -2.39
C GLY A 34 0.06 -25.79 -2.98
N LEU A 35 0.82 -24.68 -3.02
CA LEU A 35 0.44 -23.56 -3.86
C LEU A 35 0.54 -23.96 -5.34
N ASP A 36 -0.61 -24.16 -5.97
CA ASP A 36 -0.73 -24.38 -7.41
C ASP A 36 -1.69 -23.35 -8.02
N ILE A 37 -1.21 -22.59 -9.02
CA ILE A 37 -1.94 -21.47 -9.59
C ILE A 37 -3.22 -21.93 -10.31
N ASN A 38 -3.19 -23.10 -10.96
CA ASN A 38 -4.36 -23.65 -11.65
C ASN A 38 -5.41 -24.14 -10.65
N PHE A 39 -4.98 -24.74 -9.55
CA PHE A 39 -5.83 -25.11 -8.43
C PHE A 39 -6.50 -23.89 -7.81
N GLU A 40 -5.76 -22.81 -7.53
CA GLU A 40 -6.34 -21.57 -7.02
C GLU A 40 -7.38 -20.97 -7.99
N LYS A 41 -7.08 -20.99 -9.30
CA LYS A 41 -8.02 -20.55 -10.32
C LYS A 41 -9.31 -21.38 -10.30
N ASN A 42 -9.19 -22.71 -10.22
CA ASN A 42 -10.34 -23.61 -10.15
C ASN A 42 -11.19 -23.37 -8.89
N VAL A 43 -10.56 -23.16 -7.72
CA VAL A 43 -11.26 -22.84 -6.45
C VAL A 43 -12.09 -21.57 -6.60
N ILE A 44 -11.52 -20.53 -7.23
CA ILE A 44 -12.19 -19.24 -7.45
C ILE A 44 -13.37 -19.41 -8.43
N GLU A 45 -13.18 -20.12 -9.53
CA GLU A 45 -14.22 -20.37 -10.54
C GLU A 45 -15.37 -21.20 -9.98
N GLN A 46 -15.07 -22.26 -9.23
CA GLN A 46 -16.07 -23.09 -8.56
C GLN A 46 -16.90 -22.28 -7.58
N LYS A 47 -16.28 -21.46 -6.72
CA LYS A 47 -17.03 -20.65 -5.76
C LYS A 47 -17.90 -19.61 -6.43
N LEU A 48 -17.41 -18.97 -7.49
CA LEU A 48 -18.20 -18.00 -8.25
C LEU A 48 -19.43 -18.66 -8.90
N ASN A 49 -19.25 -19.84 -9.49
CA ASN A 49 -20.35 -20.59 -10.10
C ASN A 49 -21.38 -21.05 -9.06
N GLU A 50 -20.92 -21.55 -7.90
CA GLU A 50 -21.78 -21.92 -6.77
C GLU A 50 -22.66 -20.73 -6.34
N LEU A 51 -22.07 -19.55 -6.12
CA LEU A 51 -22.80 -18.36 -5.67
C LEU A 51 -23.82 -17.89 -6.72
N ARG A 52 -23.47 -17.98 -8.01
CA ARG A 52 -24.40 -17.66 -9.11
C ARG A 52 -25.57 -18.63 -9.18
N LEU A 53 -25.32 -19.93 -9.02
CA LEU A 53 -26.37 -20.97 -8.99
C LEU A 53 -27.33 -20.80 -7.81
N LEU A 54 -26.82 -20.32 -6.67
CA LEU A 54 -27.63 -19.99 -5.50
C LEU A 54 -28.45 -18.70 -5.66
N GLY A 55 -28.31 -17.98 -6.78
CA GLY A 55 -29.02 -16.72 -7.02
C GLY A 55 -28.57 -15.58 -6.08
N ALA A 56 -27.33 -15.62 -5.60
CA ALA A 56 -26.80 -14.58 -4.72
C ALA A 56 -26.74 -13.22 -5.43
N SER A 57 -26.94 -12.12 -4.69
CA SER A 57 -26.84 -10.77 -5.26
C SER A 57 -25.40 -10.44 -5.66
N ASP A 58 -25.20 -9.55 -6.63
CA ASP A 58 -23.85 -9.10 -7.03
C ASP A 58 -23.02 -8.56 -5.87
N LYS A 59 -23.69 -7.91 -4.90
CA LYS A 59 -23.05 -7.41 -3.69
C LYS A 59 -22.55 -8.55 -2.80
N ASP A 60 -23.36 -9.59 -2.62
CA ASP A 60 -23.00 -10.75 -1.80
C ASP A 60 -21.90 -11.57 -2.48
N ILE A 61 -21.99 -11.76 -3.80
CA ILE A 61 -20.94 -12.36 -4.61
C ILE A 61 -19.64 -11.58 -4.42
N THR A 62 -19.66 -10.25 -4.61
CA THR A 62 -18.48 -9.40 -4.47
C THR A 62 -17.85 -9.53 -3.08
N GLN A 63 -18.66 -9.57 -2.02
CA GLN A 63 -18.17 -9.69 -0.66
C GLN A 63 -17.58 -11.08 -0.39
N ALA A 64 -18.30 -12.15 -0.76
CA ALA A 64 -17.83 -13.53 -0.60
C ALA A 64 -16.54 -13.80 -1.37
N MET A 65 -16.41 -13.29 -2.59
CA MET A 65 -15.19 -13.45 -3.40
C MET A 65 -14.00 -12.68 -2.81
N LYS A 66 -14.22 -11.49 -2.23
CA LYS A 66 -13.18 -10.75 -1.49
C LYS A 66 -12.70 -11.52 -0.27
N ASP A 67 -13.63 -12.06 0.50
CA ASP A 67 -13.32 -12.80 1.71
C ASP A 67 -12.59 -14.11 1.39
N LEU A 68 -13.04 -14.85 0.36
CA LEU A 68 -12.34 -16.02 -0.16
C LEU A 68 -10.91 -15.67 -0.57
N GLY A 69 -10.72 -14.62 -1.38
CA GLY A 69 -9.39 -14.22 -1.84
C GLY A 69 -8.44 -13.90 -0.68
N ILE A 70 -8.92 -13.20 0.36
CA ILE A 70 -8.11 -12.92 1.56
C ILE A 70 -7.76 -14.21 2.30
N GLN A 71 -8.71 -15.14 2.44
CA GLN A 71 -8.45 -16.45 3.05
C GLN A 71 -7.39 -17.24 2.25
N ARG A 72 -7.49 -17.28 0.91
CA ARG A 72 -6.50 -17.95 0.05
C ARG A 72 -5.12 -17.33 0.18
N ALA A 73 -5.00 -15.99 0.17
CA ALA A 73 -3.73 -15.31 0.36
C ALA A 73 -3.08 -15.67 1.72
N ARG A 74 -3.86 -15.60 2.80
CA ARG A 74 -3.39 -15.87 4.17
C ARG A 74 -3.00 -17.34 4.37
N LEU A 75 -3.65 -18.28 3.68
CA LEU A 75 -3.29 -19.70 3.72
C LEU A 75 -1.81 -19.92 3.37
N TYR A 76 -1.28 -19.17 2.41
CA TYR A 76 0.11 -19.28 1.96
C TYR A 76 1.04 -18.18 2.52
N GLY A 77 0.57 -17.45 3.53
CA GLY A 77 1.37 -16.47 4.27
C GLY A 77 1.38 -15.04 3.70
N TRP A 78 0.59 -14.74 2.67
CA TRP A 78 0.43 -13.38 2.18
C TRP A 78 -0.71 -12.64 2.88
N PRO A 79 -0.54 -11.35 3.24
CA PRO A 79 -1.52 -10.61 4.01
C PRO A 79 -2.83 -10.30 3.26
N ASN A 80 -2.76 -10.20 1.92
CA ASN A 80 -3.90 -9.92 1.06
C ASN A 80 -3.69 -10.42 -0.38
N THR A 81 -4.77 -10.36 -1.16
CA THR A 81 -4.82 -10.80 -2.56
C THR A 81 -3.90 -10.02 -3.49
N TYR A 82 -3.66 -8.73 -3.25
CA TYR A 82 -2.82 -7.91 -4.12
C TYR A 82 -1.37 -8.40 -4.12
N VAL A 83 -0.74 -8.53 -2.94
CA VAL A 83 0.64 -9.02 -2.87
C VAL A 83 0.74 -10.51 -3.23
N PHE A 84 -0.29 -11.29 -2.93
CA PHE A 84 -0.36 -12.70 -3.30
C PHE A 84 -0.38 -12.90 -4.83
N THR A 85 -1.26 -12.17 -5.52
CA THR A 85 -1.33 -12.25 -7.00
C THR A 85 -0.07 -11.69 -7.66
N LYS A 86 0.57 -10.67 -7.07
CA LYS A 86 1.88 -10.17 -7.54
C LYS A 86 2.97 -11.22 -7.36
N ALA A 87 3.01 -11.94 -6.24
CA ALA A 87 3.95 -13.03 -6.02
C ALA A 87 3.74 -14.19 -7.01
N MET A 88 2.49 -14.64 -7.21
CA MET A 88 2.17 -15.65 -8.22
C MET A 88 2.54 -15.21 -9.64
N GLY A 89 2.30 -13.93 -9.99
CA GLY A 89 2.71 -13.38 -11.27
C GLY A 89 4.23 -13.40 -11.44
N GLU A 90 4.99 -13.15 -10.37
CA GLU A 90 6.44 -13.24 -10.41
C GLU A 90 6.92 -14.69 -10.59
N MET A 91 6.30 -15.65 -9.91
CA MET A 91 6.58 -17.08 -10.12
C MET A 91 6.34 -17.52 -11.56
N LEU A 92 5.23 -17.07 -12.17
CA LEU A 92 4.94 -17.35 -13.58
C LEU A 92 6.00 -16.76 -14.51
N VAL A 93 6.46 -15.53 -14.24
CA VAL A 93 7.55 -14.93 -15.02
C VAL A 93 8.84 -15.74 -14.87
N GLY A 94 9.17 -16.15 -13.64
CA GLY A 94 10.34 -16.99 -13.36
C GLY A 94 10.31 -18.33 -14.09
N GLU A 95 9.14 -18.97 -14.16
CA GLU A 95 8.92 -20.26 -14.83
C GLU A 95 8.96 -20.12 -16.36
N PHE A 96 8.28 -19.11 -16.92
CA PHE A 96 8.06 -18.99 -18.36
C PHE A 96 9.05 -18.07 -19.10
N LYS A 97 10.02 -17.46 -18.42
CA LYS A 97 11.03 -16.58 -19.06
C LYS A 97 11.90 -17.30 -20.11
N ALA A 98 12.02 -18.62 -20.05
CA ALA A 98 12.88 -19.43 -20.91
C ALA A 98 14.30 -18.81 -21.03
N ASN A 99 14.81 -18.63 -22.25
CA ASN A 99 16.13 -18.03 -22.52
C ASN A 99 16.07 -16.52 -22.76
N MET A 100 15.09 -15.80 -22.20
CA MET A 100 15.00 -14.35 -22.33
C MET A 100 15.64 -13.64 -21.13
N ALA A 101 16.37 -12.55 -21.39
CA ALA A 101 16.74 -11.61 -20.33
C ALA A 101 15.47 -10.98 -19.74
N THR A 102 15.33 -11.09 -18.43
CA THR A 102 14.13 -10.72 -17.68
C THR A 102 14.47 -9.79 -16.53
N ILE A 103 13.79 -8.65 -16.50
CA ILE A 103 13.93 -7.65 -15.44
C ILE A 103 12.66 -7.67 -14.60
N ILE A 104 12.82 -7.87 -13.29
CA ILE A 104 11.74 -7.78 -12.30
C ILE A 104 11.98 -6.51 -11.48
N LEU A 105 11.14 -5.49 -11.68
CA LEU A 105 11.19 -4.27 -10.89
C LEU A 105 10.18 -4.36 -9.75
N ARG A 106 10.63 -4.11 -8.51
CA ARG A 106 9.84 -4.13 -7.28
C ARG A 106 9.85 -2.75 -6.62
N PRO A 107 9.04 -1.79 -7.10
CA PRO A 107 8.84 -0.53 -6.41
C PRO A 107 8.18 -0.72 -5.04
N THR A 108 8.52 0.18 -4.13
CA THR A 108 7.85 0.35 -2.83
C THR A 108 6.62 1.25 -2.99
N ILE A 109 6.16 1.94 -1.94
CA ILE A 109 4.93 2.74 -2.06
C ILE A 109 5.20 3.94 -2.96
N ILE A 110 4.57 3.93 -4.13
CA ILE A 110 4.75 4.99 -5.11
C ILE A 110 3.97 6.23 -4.69
N THR A 111 4.65 7.37 -4.60
CA THR A 111 4.08 8.70 -4.33
C THR A 111 3.95 9.53 -5.61
N SER A 112 3.64 10.81 -5.51
CA SER A 112 3.61 11.69 -6.69
C SER A 112 4.99 11.75 -7.38
N THR A 113 5.04 12.37 -8.53
CA THR A 113 6.32 12.66 -9.20
C THR A 113 7.14 13.67 -8.41
N PHE A 114 8.46 13.49 -8.41
CA PHE A 114 9.42 14.40 -7.80
C PHE A 114 9.74 15.57 -8.74
N LYS A 115 10.02 15.28 -10.01
CA LYS A 115 10.40 16.24 -11.04
C LYS A 115 9.55 16.10 -12.31
N GLU A 116 9.48 14.91 -12.89
CA GLU A 116 8.92 14.72 -14.25
C GLU A 116 7.59 13.95 -14.26
N PRO A 117 6.66 14.22 -15.20
CA PRO A 117 6.69 15.29 -16.20
C PRO A 117 6.51 16.70 -15.60
N PHE A 118 6.01 16.79 -14.36
CA PHE A 118 6.04 17.98 -13.52
C PHE A 118 5.90 17.55 -12.06
N PRO A 119 6.39 18.34 -11.07
CA PRO A 119 6.34 17.95 -9.67
C PRO A 119 4.91 17.80 -9.13
N GLY A 120 4.68 16.78 -8.31
CA GLY A 120 3.42 16.59 -7.59
C GLY A 120 2.31 15.97 -8.43
N TRP A 121 2.61 15.50 -9.65
CA TRP A 121 1.65 14.74 -10.44
C TRP A 121 1.36 13.38 -9.80
N ALA A 122 0.08 13.06 -9.68
CA ALA A 122 -0.37 11.75 -9.23
C ALA A 122 -1.67 11.39 -9.97
N GLU A 123 -1.80 10.12 -10.33
CA GLU A 123 -3.03 9.57 -10.89
C GLU A 123 -3.73 8.69 -9.86
N GLY A 124 -4.99 9.02 -9.60
CA GLY A 124 -5.84 8.28 -8.64
C GLY A 124 -5.48 8.51 -7.18
N VAL A 125 -6.29 7.94 -6.29
CA VAL A 125 -6.04 7.95 -4.84
C VAL A 125 -5.31 6.66 -4.46
N ARG A 126 -4.10 6.76 -3.91
CA ARG A 126 -3.36 5.61 -3.33
C ARG A 126 -3.59 5.52 -1.82
N THR A 127 -3.03 4.50 -1.17
CA THR A 127 -3.25 4.25 0.27
C THR A 127 -2.79 5.41 1.15
N ILE A 128 -1.58 5.93 0.93
CA ILE A 128 -1.05 7.07 1.70
C ILE A 128 -1.86 8.35 1.43
N ASP A 129 -2.30 8.56 0.19
CA ASP A 129 -3.14 9.70 -0.20
C ASP A 129 -4.51 9.62 0.49
N SER A 130 -5.08 8.41 0.62
CA SER A 130 -6.35 8.19 1.32
C SER A 130 -6.28 8.60 2.79
N LEU A 131 -5.15 8.32 3.45
CA LEU A 131 -4.90 8.76 4.82
C LEU A 131 -4.78 10.28 4.91
N ALA A 132 -4.04 10.90 4.00
CA ALA A 132 -3.91 12.36 3.92
C ALA A 132 -5.28 13.04 3.67
N ILE A 133 -6.10 12.49 2.76
CA ILE A 133 -7.46 12.98 2.49
C ILE A 133 -8.37 12.81 3.70
N GLY A 134 -8.35 11.63 4.32
CA GLY A 134 -9.12 11.37 5.53
C GLY A 134 -8.76 12.33 6.66
N TYR A 135 -7.46 12.62 6.82
CA TYR A 135 -6.96 13.56 7.81
C TYR A 135 -7.38 15.00 7.51
N ALA A 136 -7.14 15.49 6.30
CA ALA A 136 -7.51 16.84 5.88
C ALA A 136 -9.02 17.12 6.02
N LYS A 137 -9.85 16.11 5.76
CA LYS A 137 -11.31 16.18 5.92
C LYS A 137 -11.77 16.01 7.37
N GLY A 138 -10.85 15.88 8.33
CA GLY A 138 -11.16 15.69 9.76
C GLY A 138 -11.81 14.34 10.08
N LYS A 139 -11.71 13.37 9.17
CA LYS A 139 -12.32 12.03 9.31
C LYS A 139 -11.37 11.02 9.95
N LEU A 140 -10.05 11.22 9.82
CA LEU A 140 -9.04 10.39 10.46
C LEU A 140 -8.73 10.92 11.87
N THR A 141 -9.44 10.37 12.87
CA THR A 141 -9.36 10.81 14.28
C THR A 141 -8.30 10.08 15.09
N PHE A 142 -7.89 8.90 14.64
CA PHE A 142 -6.82 8.09 15.23
C PHE A 142 -6.06 7.35 14.13
N PHE A 143 -4.85 6.91 14.46
CA PHE A 143 -4.01 6.06 13.62
C PHE A 143 -3.55 4.86 14.42
N LEU A 144 -3.63 3.67 13.84
CA LEU A 144 -3.08 2.44 14.42
C LEU A 144 -1.78 2.12 13.70
N GLY A 145 -0.70 1.85 14.42
CA GLY A 145 0.58 1.45 13.84
C GLY A 145 1.76 1.92 14.66
N ASP A 146 2.94 1.43 14.28
CA ASP A 146 4.20 1.91 14.83
C ASP A 146 4.64 3.16 14.06
N VAL A 147 4.63 4.32 14.73
CA VAL A 147 5.01 5.60 14.12
C VAL A 147 6.52 5.76 13.94
N ASP A 148 7.31 4.95 14.61
CA ASP A 148 8.76 4.97 14.52
C ASP A 148 9.31 4.00 13.47
N SER A 149 8.44 3.14 12.91
CA SER A 149 8.73 2.32 11.73
C SER A 149 8.99 3.15 10.48
N VAL A 150 9.90 2.63 9.66
CA VAL A 150 10.19 3.19 8.34
C VAL A 150 9.03 2.90 7.39
N VAL A 151 8.63 3.91 6.64
CA VAL A 151 7.67 3.80 5.55
C VAL A 151 8.43 3.95 4.24
N ASP A 152 8.51 2.87 3.46
CA ASP A 152 9.28 2.91 2.22
C ASP A 152 8.46 3.52 1.09
N LEU A 153 8.89 4.72 0.67
CA LEU A 153 8.27 5.53 -0.36
C LEU A 153 9.23 5.78 -1.52
N ILE A 154 8.70 5.87 -2.73
CA ILE A 154 9.47 6.28 -3.90
C ILE A 154 8.62 7.17 -4.83
N PRO A 155 9.16 8.27 -5.38
CA PRO A 155 8.46 9.05 -6.41
C PRO A 155 8.22 8.27 -7.71
N ALA A 156 7.11 8.54 -8.39
CA ALA A 156 6.71 7.79 -9.58
C ALA A 156 7.70 7.89 -10.75
N ASP A 157 8.27 9.07 -10.97
CA ASP A 157 9.28 9.34 -11.99
C ASP A 157 10.60 8.62 -11.72
N MET A 158 11.01 8.48 -10.46
CA MET A 158 12.19 7.68 -10.12
C MET A 158 11.99 6.19 -10.46
N VAL A 159 10.77 5.66 -10.29
CA VAL A 159 10.45 4.29 -10.71
C VAL A 159 10.54 4.14 -12.23
N VAL A 160 10.01 5.09 -12.99
CA VAL A 160 10.08 5.09 -14.46
C VAL A 160 11.54 5.18 -14.93
N ASN A 161 12.33 6.08 -14.34
CA ASN A 161 13.75 6.23 -14.65
C ASN A 161 14.53 4.94 -14.35
N ALA A 162 14.23 4.26 -13.23
CA ALA A 162 14.83 2.96 -12.91
C ALA A 162 14.48 1.90 -13.97
N ILE A 163 13.24 1.87 -14.48
CA ILE A 163 12.84 0.95 -15.56
C ILE A 163 13.66 1.21 -16.82
N ILE A 164 13.72 2.47 -17.27
CA ILE A 164 14.42 2.85 -18.50
C ILE A 164 15.91 2.50 -18.40
N VAL A 165 16.54 2.85 -17.28
CA VAL A 165 17.97 2.57 -17.06
C VAL A 165 18.23 1.07 -16.96
N ALA A 166 17.37 0.31 -16.28
CA ALA A 166 17.47 -1.15 -16.24
C ALA A 166 17.36 -1.75 -17.65
N MET A 167 16.40 -1.28 -18.46
CA MET A 167 16.23 -1.76 -19.83
C MET A 167 17.48 -1.50 -20.69
N VAL A 168 18.08 -0.31 -20.59
CA VAL A 168 19.32 0.02 -21.32
C VAL A 168 20.49 -0.84 -20.84
N ALA A 169 20.65 -0.99 -19.53
CA ALA A 169 21.75 -1.77 -18.95
C ALA A 169 21.72 -3.27 -19.31
N HIS A 170 20.55 -3.79 -19.66
CA HIS A 170 20.36 -5.20 -20.03
C HIS A 170 20.10 -5.44 -21.52
N ALA A 171 20.14 -4.39 -22.35
CA ALA A 171 19.80 -4.47 -23.77
C ALA A 171 20.67 -5.48 -24.57
N SER A 172 21.91 -5.70 -24.13
CA SER A 172 22.88 -6.61 -24.78
C SER A 172 23.36 -7.75 -23.89
N ASN A 173 22.71 -7.96 -22.75
CA ASN A 173 23.13 -9.00 -21.80
C ASN A 173 22.68 -10.40 -22.23
N GLN A 174 23.45 -11.40 -21.81
CA GLN A 174 23.04 -12.80 -21.90
C GLN A 174 21.75 -13.05 -21.09
N PRO A 175 21.02 -14.14 -21.34
CA PRO A 175 19.82 -14.47 -20.59
C PRO A 175 20.09 -14.52 -19.08
N SER A 176 19.57 -13.54 -18.36
CA SER A 176 19.65 -13.44 -16.90
C SER A 176 18.34 -12.92 -16.34
N GLU A 177 18.03 -13.32 -15.11
CA GLU A 177 17.01 -12.66 -14.31
C GLU A 177 17.67 -11.68 -13.36
N THR A 178 17.18 -10.45 -13.31
CA THR A 178 17.66 -9.46 -12.36
C THR A 178 16.47 -8.79 -11.69
N ILE A 179 16.51 -8.77 -10.37
CA ILE A 179 15.50 -8.16 -9.53
C ILE A 179 16.06 -6.83 -9.02
N TYR A 180 15.26 -5.78 -9.17
CA TYR A 180 15.55 -4.44 -8.67
C TYR A 180 14.47 -4.02 -7.69
N GLN A 181 14.81 -3.90 -6.41
CA GLN A 181 13.97 -3.22 -5.43
C GLN A 181 14.21 -1.71 -5.54
N VAL A 182 13.14 -0.97 -5.83
CA VAL A 182 13.20 0.48 -6.04
C VAL A 182 12.45 1.15 -4.91
N GLY A 183 13.19 1.55 -3.88
CA GLY A 183 12.68 2.15 -2.67
C GLY A 183 13.69 3.11 -2.04
N SER A 184 13.28 3.74 -0.95
CA SER A 184 14.11 4.69 -0.20
C SER A 184 14.57 4.17 1.16
N SER A 185 13.99 3.09 1.70
CA SER A 185 14.23 2.68 3.10
C SER A 185 15.71 2.44 3.43
N MET A 186 16.49 1.85 2.52
CA MET A 186 17.91 1.55 2.74
C MET A 186 18.82 2.79 2.61
N ARG A 187 18.39 3.83 1.90
CA ARG A 187 19.26 4.95 1.47
C ARG A 187 18.87 6.31 2.04
N ASN A 188 17.57 6.57 2.14
CA ASN A 188 16.99 7.81 2.63
C ASN A 188 15.68 7.52 3.38
N PRO A 189 15.74 6.83 4.54
CA PRO A 189 14.56 6.37 5.25
C PRO A 189 13.70 7.53 5.76
N ILE A 190 12.39 7.33 5.71
CA ILE A 190 11.39 8.20 6.31
C ILE A 190 10.50 7.39 7.26
N LYS A 191 10.05 8.00 8.36
CA LYS A 191 9.18 7.37 9.37
C LYS A 191 7.75 7.89 9.28
N TYR A 192 6.79 7.08 9.73
CA TYR A 192 5.38 7.49 9.83
C TYR A 192 5.18 8.75 10.69
N ARG A 193 5.98 8.94 11.76
CA ARG A 193 5.98 10.16 12.57
C ARG A 193 6.22 11.43 11.74
N SER A 194 7.15 11.38 10.78
CA SER A 194 7.44 12.52 9.89
C SER A 194 6.25 12.81 8.97
N LEU A 195 5.59 11.78 8.44
CA LEU A 195 4.39 11.95 7.61
C LEU A 195 3.24 12.62 8.37
N GLN A 196 3.04 12.23 9.64
CA GLN A 196 2.04 12.86 10.51
C GLN A 196 2.36 14.34 10.75
N ASP A 197 3.63 14.66 10.96
CA ASP A 197 4.08 16.04 11.14
C ASP A 197 3.88 16.89 9.87
N PHE A 198 4.23 16.36 8.69
CA PHE A 198 3.98 17.03 7.41
C PHE A 198 2.49 17.32 7.19
N GLY A 199 1.64 16.31 7.40
CA GLY A 199 0.20 16.47 7.30
C GLY A 199 -0.32 17.54 8.26
N TYR A 200 0.07 17.47 9.54
CA TYR A 200 -0.34 18.44 10.55
C TYR A 200 0.10 19.86 10.20
N ARG A 201 1.39 20.07 9.87
CA ARG A 201 1.91 21.40 9.50
C ARG A 201 1.24 21.96 8.25
N TYR A 202 1.04 21.13 7.23
CA TYR A 202 0.43 21.57 5.98
C TYR A 202 -1.03 21.98 6.20
N PHE A 203 -1.86 21.09 6.74
CA PHE A 203 -3.30 21.33 6.87
C PHE A 203 -3.65 22.30 8.02
N SER A 204 -2.76 22.51 8.99
CA SER A 204 -2.94 23.61 9.97
C SER A 204 -2.74 24.98 9.33
N LYS A 205 -1.84 25.10 8.34
CA LYS A 205 -1.61 26.35 7.60
C LYS A 205 -2.59 26.55 6.45
N LYS A 206 -2.96 25.46 5.77
CA LYS A 206 -3.86 25.43 4.61
C LYS A 206 -4.99 24.43 4.86
N PRO A 207 -5.97 24.79 5.73
CA PRO A 207 -7.06 23.89 6.06
C PRO A 207 -7.90 23.57 4.82
N TRP A 208 -8.38 22.33 4.74
CA TRP A 208 -9.33 21.97 3.70
C TRP A 208 -10.67 22.66 3.96
N ILE A 209 -11.26 23.24 2.92
CA ILE A 209 -12.56 23.88 3.00
C ILE A 209 -13.62 22.83 2.66
N ASN A 210 -14.57 22.63 3.57
CA ASN A 210 -15.64 21.68 3.38
C ASN A 210 -16.70 22.19 2.40
N LYS A 211 -17.69 21.34 2.09
CA LYS A 211 -18.80 21.70 1.19
C LYS A 211 -19.64 22.89 1.66
N ASP A 212 -19.60 23.19 2.95
CA ASP A 212 -20.32 24.30 3.58
C ASP A 212 -19.47 25.59 3.64
N GLY A 213 -18.30 25.60 3.00
CA GLY A 213 -17.38 26.75 3.03
C GLY A 213 -16.60 26.92 4.34
N LYS A 214 -16.67 25.94 5.25
CA LYS A 214 -15.99 26.00 6.56
C LYS A 214 -14.63 25.33 6.50
N ALA A 215 -13.62 25.99 7.06
CA ALA A 215 -12.30 25.43 7.25
C ALA A 215 -12.33 24.27 8.26
N VAL A 216 -11.81 23.12 7.86
CA VAL A 216 -11.63 21.97 8.76
C VAL A 216 -10.36 22.17 9.57
N ILE A 217 -10.52 22.31 10.89
CA ILE A 217 -9.40 22.43 11.82
C ILE A 217 -8.90 21.03 12.17
N VAL A 218 -7.66 20.74 11.77
CA VAL A 218 -6.99 19.48 12.08
C VAL A 218 -6.19 19.59 13.37
N GLY A 219 -6.11 18.48 14.11
CA GLY A 219 -5.26 18.34 15.31
C GLY A 219 -4.23 17.23 15.12
N LYS A 220 -3.35 17.06 16.11
CA LYS A 220 -2.48 15.87 16.15
C LYS A 220 -3.34 14.62 16.30
N ILE A 221 -3.09 13.63 15.45
CA ILE A 221 -3.83 12.36 15.47
C ILE A 221 -3.44 11.56 16.70
N ARG A 222 -4.40 10.92 17.37
CA ARG A 222 -4.10 9.95 18.42
C ARG A 222 -3.53 8.67 17.80
N VAL A 223 -2.32 8.30 18.23
CA VAL A 223 -1.66 7.08 17.79
C VAL A 223 -1.97 5.95 18.76
N MET A 224 -2.25 4.78 18.22
CA MET A 224 -2.38 3.51 18.94
C MET A 224 -1.28 2.59 18.42
N ASP A 225 -0.40 2.17 19.32
CA ASP A 225 0.81 1.40 19.01
C ASP A 225 0.59 -0.11 19.04
N SER A 226 -0.65 -0.57 19.24
CA SER A 226 -0.94 -1.97 19.50
C SER A 226 -2.40 -2.30 19.23
N MET A 227 -2.68 -3.54 18.79
CA MET A 227 -4.05 -4.02 18.62
C MET A 227 -4.85 -3.96 19.92
N ALA A 228 -4.20 -4.18 21.06
CA ALA A 228 -4.85 -4.11 22.37
C ALA A 228 -5.32 -2.68 22.71
N SER A 229 -4.49 -1.66 22.44
CA SER A 229 -4.90 -0.26 22.64
C SER A 229 -6.02 0.14 21.67
N PHE A 230 -5.95 -0.31 20.43
CA PHE A 230 -7.02 -0.15 19.44
C PHE A 230 -8.35 -0.74 19.90
N HIS A 231 -8.37 -2.02 20.30
CA HIS A 231 -9.61 -2.67 20.74
C HIS A 231 -10.19 -2.00 21.99
N ARG A 232 -9.34 -1.61 22.96
CA ARG A 232 -9.80 -0.86 24.15
C ARG A 232 -10.43 0.47 23.75
N TYR A 233 -9.79 1.24 22.86
CA TYR A 233 -10.32 2.50 22.38
C TYR A 233 -11.64 2.31 21.64
N MET A 234 -11.72 1.34 20.72
CA MET A 234 -12.93 1.03 19.97
C MET A 234 -14.08 0.61 20.89
N ALA A 235 -13.78 -0.21 21.91
CA ALA A 235 -14.75 -0.64 22.90
C ALA A 235 -15.33 0.54 23.68
N LEU A 236 -14.46 1.37 24.27
CA LEU A 236 -14.87 2.49 25.13
C LEU A 236 -15.56 3.60 24.35
N ARG A 237 -15.04 3.96 23.16
CA ARG A 237 -15.50 5.15 22.43
C ARG A 237 -16.69 4.91 21.52
N TYR A 238 -16.84 3.68 21.01
CA TYR A 238 -17.84 3.36 19.97
C TYR A 238 -18.74 2.19 20.35
N LEU A 239 -18.21 1.03 20.78
CA LEU A 239 -19.05 -0.15 21.03
C LEU A 239 -19.92 -0.04 22.28
N LEU A 240 -19.37 0.45 23.41
CA LEU A 240 -20.16 0.62 24.64
C LEU A 240 -21.27 1.67 24.47
N PRO A 241 -21.02 2.87 23.91
CA PRO A 241 -22.09 3.82 23.61
C PRO A 241 -23.13 3.26 22.64
N LEU A 242 -22.70 2.47 21.64
CA LEU A 242 -23.62 1.83 20.70
C LEU A 242 -24.53 0.82 21.39
N LYS A 243 -24.00 -0.04 22.28
CA LYS A 243 -24.82 -0.97 23.07
C LYS A 243 -25.83 -0.23 23.95
N GLY A 244 -25.42 0.88 24.56
CA GLY A 244 -26.34 1.75 25.30
C GLY A 244 -27.43 2.34 24.41
N LEU A 245 -27.07 2.77 23.20
CA LEU A 245 -28.02 3.28 22.21
C LEU A 245 -28.96 2.20 21.69
N GLU A 246 -28.50 0.96 21.50
CA GLU A 246 -29.32 -0.19 21.12
C GLU A 246 -30.35 -0.52 22.22
N PHE A 247 -29.94 -0.46 23.48
CA PHE A 247 -30.87 -0.62 24.61
C PHE A 247 -31.94 0.49 24.62
N ALA A 248 -31.51 1.76 24.47
CA ALA A 248 -32.45 2.88 24.36
C ALA A 248 -33.36 2.73 23.14
N ASN A 249 -32.84 2.27 22.01
CA ASN A 249 -33.61 2.03 20.80
C ASN A 249 -34.72 1.01 21.04
N THR A 250 -34.45 -0.08 21.77
CA THR A 250 -35.49 -1.03 22.19
C THR A 250 -36.52 -0.39 23.13
N ALA A 251 -36.06 0.42 24.10
CA ALA A 251 -36.94 1.10 25.05
C ALA A 251 -37.85 2.16 24.39
N PHE A 252 -37.40 2.79 23.31
CA PHE A 252 -38.12 3.83 22.56
C PHE A 252 -38.71 3.30 21.24
N CYS A 253 -39.21 2.07 21.21
CA CYS A 253 -39.92 1.48 20.07
C CYS A 253 -39.19 1.63 18.71
N HIS A 254 -37.88 1.38 18.70
CA HIS A 254 -37.01 1.43 17.52
C HIS A 254 -36.79 2.82 16.90
N PHE A 255 -37.04 3.91 17.64
CA PHE A 255 -36.85 5.28 17.16
C PHE A 255 -35.43 5.59 16.64
N PHE A 256 -34.39 4.99 17.25
CA PHE A 256 -32.97 5.21 16.91
C PHE A 256 -32.39 4.16 15.95
N GLN A 257 -33.21 3.29 15.36
CA GLN A 257 -32.75 2.13 14.59
C GLN A 257 -31.79 2.51 13.46
N GLY A 258 -32.08 3.61 12.74
CA GLY A 258 -31.23 4.13 11.68
C GLY A 258 -29.84 4.54 12.18
N VAL A 259 -29.77 5.21 13.34
CA VAL A 259 -28.51 5.66 13.94
C VAL A 259 -27.66 4.47 14.40
N CYS A 260 -28.28 3.47 15.05
CA CYS A 260 -27.59 2.25 15.45
C CYS A 260 -27.03 1.49 14.23
N SER A 261 -27.83 1.33 13.18
CA SER A 261 -27.42 0.68 11.94
C SER A 261 -26.24 1.40 11.28
N ASP A 262 -26.30 2.74 11.21
CA ASP A 262 -25.23 3.56 10.64
C ASP A 262 -23.92 3.48 11.43
N LEU A 263 -24.00 3.47 12.76
CA LEU A 263 -22.84 3.31 13.63
C LEU A 263 -22.23 1.91 13.48
N ASN A 264 -23.05 0.86 13.50
CA ASN A 264 -22.62 -0.51 13.25
C ASN A 264 -21.87 -0.63 11.91
N ARG A 265 -22.43 -0.05 10.84
CA ARG A 265 -21.81 -0.03 9.51
C ARG A 265 -20.45 0.67 9.52
N LYS A 266 -20.33 1.83 10.18
CA LYS A 266 -19.07 2.58 10.29
C LYS A 266 -18.01 1.81 11.09
N ILE A 267 -18.40 1.20 12.21
CA ILE A 267 -17.50 0.39 13.04
C ILE A 267 -16.99 -0.81 12.25
N SER A 268 -17.90 -1.56 11.62
CA SER A 268 -17.54 -2.71 10.77
C SER A 268 -16.58 -2.31 9.65
N PHE A 269 -16.82 -1.17 9.00
CA PHE A 269 -15.93 -0.62 7.97
C PHE A 269 -14.52 -0.33 8.51
N VAL A 270 -14.42 0.33 9.66
CA VAL A 270 -13.13 0.65 10.29
C VAL A 270 -12.40 -0.62 10.71
N THR A 271 -13.07 -1.58 11.35
CA THR A 271 -12.48 -2.88 11.73
C THR A 271 -11.92 -3.59 10.50
N ARG A 272 -12.70 -3.65 9.40
CA ARG A 272 -12.25 -4.28 8.16
C ARG A 272 -11.03 -3.59 7.55
N LEU A 273 -10.98 -2.26 7.58
CA LEU A 273 -9.80 -1.52 7.11
C LEU A 273 -8.57 -1.84 7.94
N ILE A 274 -8.71 -1.88 9.28
CA ILE A 274 -7.62 -2.26 10.16
C ILE A 274 -7.16 -3.69 9.87
N ASP A 275 -8.06 -4.65 9.68
CA ASP A 275 -7.68 -6.04 9.39
C ASP A 275 -6.93 -6.20 8.06
N ILE A 276 -7.27 -5.38 7.06
CA ILE A 276 -6.61 -5.38 5.74
C ILE A 276 -5.22 -4.74 5.84
N TYR A 277 -5.10 -3.62 6.55
CA TYR A 277 -3.87 -2.84 6.58
C TYR A 277 -2.94 -3.18 7.73
N ARG A 278 -3.40 -3.89 8.77
CA ARG A 278 -2.61 -4.31 9.95
C ARG A 278 -1.22 -4.84 9.59
N PRO A 279 -1.04 -5.73 8.60
CA PRO A 279 0.27 -6.19 8.13
C PRO A 279 1.26 -5.07 7.80
N TYR A 280 0.75 -3.96 7.26
CA TYR A 280 1.54 -2.79 6.85
C TYR A 280 1.69 -1.73 7.93
N LEU A 281 0.72 -1.63 8.86
CA LEU A 281 0.74 -0.66 9.97
C LEU A 281 1.85 -0.96 10.98
N PHE A 282 2.27 -2.22 11.08
CA PHE A 282 3.35 -2.69 11.95
C PHE A 282 4.51 -3.30 11.16
N PHE A 283 4.57 -3.03 9.85
CA PHE A 283 5.64 -3.53 9.01
C PHE A 283 6.96 -2.87 9.40
N ASN A 284 7.92 -3.69 9.82
CA ASN A 284 9.24 -3.24 10.24
C ASN A 284 10.30 -3.98 9.41
N ALA A 285 10.47 -3.53 8.18
CA ALA A 285 11.45 -4.07 7.26
C ALA A 285 12.08 -2.97 6.40
N ILE A 286 13.29 -3.23 5.94
CA ILE A 286 14.06 -2.40 5.02
C ILE A 286 14.28 -3.23 3.76
N PHE A 287 14.00 -2.64 2.60
CA PHE A 287 14.17 -3.28 1.31
C PHE A 287 15.61 -3.08 0.85
N ASP A 288 16.34 -4.18 0.67
CA ASP A 288 17.71 -4.14 0.15
C ASP A 288 17.70 -3.64 -1.30
N ASP A 289 18.60 -2.72 -1.63
CA ASP A 289 18.64 -2.08 -2.95
C ASP A 289 19.99 -2.30 -3.65
N ILE A 290 20.71 -3.36 -3.31
CA ILE A 290 22.09 -3.54 -3.76
C ILE A 290 22.21 -3.65 -5.29
N ASN A 291 21.29 -4.35 -5.97
CA ASN A 291 21.25 -4.42 -7.42
C ASN A 291 20.88 -3.07 -8.01
N THR A 292 19.91 -2.37 -7.41
CA THR A 292 19.48 -1.03 -7.83
C THR A 292 20.62 -0.01 -7.68
N GLU A 293 21.41 -0.08 -6.62
CA GLU A 293 22.62 0.74 -6.42
C GLU A 293 23.66 0.43 -7.48
N LYS A 294 23.95 -0.85 -7.75
CA LYS A 294 24.88 -1.25 -8.82
C LYS A 294 24.43 -0.70 -10.17
N LEU A 295 23.13 -0.78 -10.47
CA LEU A 295 22.55 -0.22 -11.70
C LEU A 295 22.73 1.30 -11.76
N ARG A 296 22.45 2.02 -10.67
CA ARG A 296 22.66 3.48 -10.57
C ARG A 296 24.12 3.86 -10.80
N MET A 297 25.06 3.14 -10.18
CA MET A 297 26.49 3.40 -10.31
C MET A 297 27.01 3.11 -11.72
N ALA A 298 26.55 2.02 -12.35
CA ALA A 298 26.90 1.71 -13.73
C ALA A 298 26.37 2.80 -14.68
N ALA A 299 25.11 3.22 -14.52
CA ALA A 299 24.49 4.25 -15.34
C ALA A 299 25.21 5.60 -15.25
N LYS A 300 25.64 6.01 -14.04
CA LYS A 300 26.40 7.25 -13.82
C LYS A 300 27.73 7.29 -14.59
N SER A 301 28.33 6.13 -14.84
CA SER A 301 29.62 5.99 -15.51
C SER A 301 29.52 5.88 -17.04
N SER A 302 28.38 5.42 -17.56
CA SER A 302 28.21 5.06 -18.97
C SER A 302 27.32 6.03 -19.77
N LEU A 303 26.35 6.67 -19.12
CA LEU A 303 25.42 7.61 -19.78
C LEU A 303 25.96 9.04 -19.63
N ALA A 304 26.45 9.62 -20.72
CA ALA A 304 26.94 10.99 -20.78
C ALA A 304 25.85 12.06 -20.44
N GLU A 305 24.58 11.66 -20.40
CA GLU A 305 23.42 12.48 -20.00
C GLU A 305 23.02 12.18 -18.54
N ASN A 306 23.89 12.56 -17.59
CA ASN A 306 23.76 12.22 -16.16
C ASN A 306 22.54 12.86 -15.45
N ASP A 307 21.84 13.83 -16.08
CA ASP A 307 20.77 14.60 -15.43
C ASP A 307 19.34 14.16 -15.83
N MET A 308 19.17 13.38 -16.91
CA MET A 308 17.82 13.08 -17.43
C MET A 308 17.16 11.90 -16.72
N PHE A 309 17.87 10.79 -16.48
CA PHE A 309 17.29 9.57 -15.88
C PHE A 309 17.76 9.32 -14.46
N TYR A 310 17.69 10.33 -13.60
CA TYR A 310 18.11 10.23 -12.20
C TYR A 310 17.03 9.56 -11.32
N PHE A 311 17.43 8.60 -10.49
CA PHE A 311 16.51 7.89 -9.58
C PHE A 311 17.13 7.50 -8.22
N ASP A 312 18.12 8.25 -7.75
CA ASP A 312 18.70 8.03 -6.42
C ASP A 312 17.90 8.79 -5.34
N PRO A 313 17.23 8.08 -4.40
CA PRO A 313 16.36 8.69 -3.42
C PRO A 313 17.12 9.58 -2.41
N LYS A 314 18.45 9.52 -2.33
CA LYS A 314 19.24 10.40 -1.44
C LYS A 314 19.11 11.88 -1.77
N CYS A 315 18.70 12.24 -2.98
CA CYS A 315 18.49 13.65 -3.33
C CYS A 315 17.17 14.22 -2.77
N ILE A 316 16.27 13.37 -2.26
CA ILE A 316 14.96 13.80 -1.79
C ILE A 316 15.12 14.44 -0.42
N ASN A 317 14.86 15.75 -0.35
CA ASN A 317 14.53 16.38 0.92
C ASN A 317 13.07 16.07 1.24
N TRP A 318 12.82 15.14 2.17
CA TRP A 318 11.47 14.71 2.49
C TRP A 318 10.55 15.82 2.99
N ASP A 319 11.07 16.79 3.76
CA ASP A 319 10.27 17.92 4.24
C ASP A 319 9.76 18.76 3.08
N ASP A 320 10.68 19.19 2.22
CA ASP A 320 10.37 19.97 1.02
C ASP A 320 9.43 19.20 0.08
N TYR A 321 9.76 17.94 -0.21
CA TYR A 321 8.97 17.08 -1.08
C TYR A 321 7.52 16.96 -0.58
N PHE A 322 7.29 16.68 0.70
CA PHE A 322 5.93 16.56 1.21
C PHE A 322 5.20 17.91 1.30
N MET A 323 5.86 18.95 1.80
CA MET A 323 5.25 20.24 2.08
C MET A 323 4.94 21.04 0.82
N ASN A 324 5.81 20.95 -0.20
CA ASN A 324 5.77 21.80 -1.39
C ASN A 324 5.39 21.04 -2.66
N THR A 325 5.52 19.71 -2.69
CA THR A 325 5.28 18.91 -3.91
C THR A 325 4.12 17.93 -3.73
N HIS A 326 4.27 16.93 -2.86
CA HIS A 326 3.34 15.80 -2.77
C HIS A 326 1.98 16.19 -2.18
N ILE A 327 1.92 16.77 -0.98
CA ILE A 327 0.63 17.15 -0.38
C ILE A 327 -0.11 18.20 -1.23
N PRO A 328 0.53 19.27 -1.73
CA PRO A 328 -0.08 20.19 -2.69
C PRO A 328 -0.59 19.48 -3.96
N GLY A 329 0.18 18.53 -4.48
CA GLY A 329 -0.19 17.70 -5.63
C GLY A 329 -1.46 16.90 -5.37
N ILE A 330 -1.55 16.21 -4.23
CA ILE A 330 -2.78 15.49 -3.83
C ILE A 330 -3.96 16.47 -3.74
N VAL A 331 -3.78 17.62 -3.09
CA VAL A 331 -4.84 18.63 -2.97
C VAL A 331 -5.30 19.12 -4.35
N LYS A 332 -4.38 19.30 -5.31
CA LYS A 332 -4.69 19.80 -6.65
C LYS A 332 -5.37 18.76 -7.53
N TYR A 333 -4.85 17.53 -7.55
CA TYR A 333 -5.23 16.51 -8.54
C TYR A 333 -6.26 15.52 -8.00
N ILE A 334 -6.32 15.32 -6.68
CA ILE A 334 -7.06 14.23 -6.05
C ILE A 334 -8.23 14.75 -5.18
N PHE A 335 -8.04 15.86 -4.45
CA PHE A 335 -9.15 16.47 -3.72
C PHE A 335 -10.11 17.15 -4.71
N LYS A 336 -11.15 16.40 -5.11
CA LYS A 336 -12.35 16.94 -5.72
C LYS A 336 -13.48 17.06 -4.68
#